data_AF-A0A9E0SM28-F1
#
_entry.id   AF-A0A9E0SM28-F1
#
_cell.length_a   1.000
_cell.length_b   1.000
_cell.length_c   1.000
_cell.angle_alpha   90.00
_cell.angle_beta   90.00
_cell.angle_gamma   90.00
#
_symmetry.space_group_name_H-M   'P 1'
#
loop_
_entity.id
_entity.type
_entity.pdbx_description
1 polymer ?
#
loop_
_entity_poly.entity_id
_entity_poly.type
_entity_poly.pdbx_seq_one_letter_code
_entity_poly.pdbx_strand_id
1 'polypeptide(L)'
;MKRMLINATQAEERRLAIVDGQKLLDYEIEIEGREQRKGNIYKAVVTRVEPSLEACFVDYGEERHGFLPFKEISRQYFAEGVSPSQARIQDAIKEGQELL
;
A
#
# COMPACT_ATOMS: atom_id res chain seq x y z
N MET A 1 -15.75 30.74 -8.93
CA MET A 1 -16.32 29.43 -8.50
C MET A 1 -15.30 28.37 -8.82
N LYS A 2 -14.90 27.61 -7.79
CA LYS A 2 -13.94 26.51 -7.95
C LYS A 2 -14.62 25.30 -8.60
N ARG A 3 -13.98 24.70 -9.60
CA ARG A 3 -14.46 23.53 -10.35
C ARG A 3 -13.32 22.53 -10.54
N MET A 4 -13.67 21.26 -10.57
CA MET A 4 -12.78 20.16 -10.97
C MET A 4 -13.24 19.68 -12.35
N LEU A 5 -12.33 19.68 -13.33
CA LEU A 5 -12.55 19.22 -14.70
C LEU A 5 -11.78 17.92 -14.90
N ILE A 6 -12.45 16.88 -15.39
CA ILE A 6 -11.86 15.58 -15.69
C ILE A 6 -12.03 15.31 -17.18
N ASN A 7 -10.93 14.98 -17.86
CA ASN A 7 -10.94 14.56 -19.26
C ASN A 7 -10.32 13.16 -19.35
N ALA A 8 -11.13 12.20 -19.79
CA ALA A 8 -10.77 10.80 -19.97
C ALA A 8 -11.21 10.29 -21.36
N THR A 9 -11.23 11.17 -22.36
CA THR A 9 -11.59 10.78 -23.74
C THR A 9 -10.51 9.94 -24.40
N GLN A 10 -9.24 10.17 -24.05
CA GLN A 10 -8.10 9.37 -24.48
C GLN A 10 -7.92 8.22 -23.48
N ALA A 11 -7.64 7.01 -23.97
CA ALA A 11 -7.43 5.86 -23.10
C ALA A 11 -6.04 5.92 -22.44
N GLU A 12 -5.08 6.48 -23.17
CA GLU A 12 -3.66 6.53 -22.82
C GLU A 12 -3.34 7.58 -21.74
N GLU A 13 -4.21 8.60 -21.58
CA GLU A 13 -4.06 9.66 -20.59
C GLU A 13 -5.38 10.08 -19.96
N ARG A 14 -5.33 10.36 -18.66
CA ARG A 14 -6.42 11.03 -17.92
C ARG A 14 -5.91 12.35 -17.39
N ARG A 15 -6.70 13.41 -17.55
CA ARG A 15 -6.32 14.76 -17.16
C ARG A 15 -7.30 15.31 -16.13
N LEU A 16 -6.79 15.85 -15.05
CA LEU A 16 -7.55 16.51 -14.00
C LEU A 16 -7.08 17.96 -13.88
N ALA A 17 -8.02 18.90 -13.84
CA ALA A 17 -7.73 20.32 -13.64
C ALA A 17 -8.61 20.92 -12.54
N ILE A 18 -8.01 21.65 -11.61
CA ILE A 18 -8.73 22.49 -10.65
C ILE A 18 -8.68 23.93 -11.15
N VAL A 19 -9.85 24.54 -11.34
CA VAL A 19 -9.98 25.91 -11.86
C VAL A 19 -10.81 26.78 -10.93
N ASP A 20 -10.51 28.08 -10.84
CA ASP A 20 -11.41 29.08 -10.28
C ASP A 20 -11.83 30.07 -11.37
N GLY A 21 -13.09 29.97 -11.80
CA GLY A 21 -13.53 30.65 -13.03
C GLY A 21 -12.75 30.11 -14.23
N GLN A 22 -12.00 30.98 -14.92
CA GLN A 22 -11.14 30.62 -16.06
C GLN A 22 -9.66 30.47 -15.67
N LYS A 23 -9.30 30.67 -14.40
CA LYS A 23 -7.93 30.55 -13.92
C LYS A 23 -7.63 29.10 -13.53
N LEU A 24 -6.62 28.49 -14.15
CA LEU A 24 -6.07 27.20 -13.74
C LEU A 24 -5.34 27.36 -12.40
N LEU A 25 -5.69 26.52 -11.43
CA LEU A 25 -5.04 26.47 -10.12
C LEU A 25 -4.10 25.28 -10.02
N ASP A 26 -4.54 24.11 -10.49
CA ASP A 26 -3.79 22.87 -10.43
C ASP A 26 -4.12 21.96 -11.61
N TYR A 27 -3.19 21.10 -11.99
CA TYR A 27 -3.30 20.22 -13.14
C TYR A 27 -2.47 18.96 -12.97
N GLU A 28 -3.12 17.81 -13.11
CA GLU A 28 -2.49 16.49 -13.05
C GLU A 28 -2.80 15.69 -14.32
N ILE A 29 -1.82 14.89 -14.74
CA ILE A 29 -1.98 13.89 -15.81
C ILE A 29 -1.59 12.53 -15.25
N GLU A 30 -2.47 11.56 -15.45
CA GLU A 30 -2.16 10.14 -15.26
C GLU A 30 -1.97 9.50 -16.65
N ILE A 31 -0.84 8.81 -16.84
CA ILE A 31 -0.51 8.11 -18.09
C ILE A 31 -0.57 6.61 -17.84
N GLU A 32 -1.22 5.89 -18.74
CA GLU A 32 -1.33 4.43 -18.66
C GLU A 32 0.06 3.76 -18.63
N GLY A 33 0.22 2.74 -17.77
CA GLY A 33 1.49 2.01 -17.61
C GLY A 33 2.57 2.73 -16.78
N ARG A 34 2.30 3.95 -16.28
CA ARG A 34 3.16 4.66 -15.31
C ARG A 34 2.42 4.98 -14.02
N GLU A 35 1.53 4.07 -13.63
CA GLU A 35 0.73 4.20 -12.42
C GLU A 35 1.62 4.24 -11.17
N GLN A 36 1.40 5.25 -10.33
CA GLN A 36 2.08 5.37 -9.06
C GLN A 36 1.46 4.39 -8.05
N ARG A 37 2.23 3.39 -7.64
CA ARG A 37 1.78 2.42 -6.62
C ARG A 37 2.04 2.86 -5.18
N LYS A 38 2.79 3.95 -5.01
CA LYS A 38 3.14 4.47 -3.68
C LYS A 38 1.88 5.02 -3.01
N GLY A 39 1.60 4.53 -1.79
CA GLY A 39 0.42 4.91 -1.03
C GLY A 39 -0.80 4.03 -1.28
N ASN A 40 -0.69 3.05 -2.18
CA ASN A 40 -1.71 2.01 -2.32
C ASN A 40 -1.78 1.17 -1.03
N ILE A 41 -2.99 0.67 -0.74
CA ILE A 41 -3.28 -0.19 0.40
C ILE A 41 -3.84 -1.50 -0.16
N TYR A 42 -3.31 -2.62 0.31
CA TYR A 42 -3.63 -3.95 -0.20
C TYR A 42 -3.96 -4.88 0.96
N LYS A 43 -4.91 -5.79 0.74
CA LYS A 43 -4.99 -6.97 1.59
C LYS A 43 -3.91 -7.95 1.14
N ALA A 44 -2.99 -8.30 2.03
CA ALA A 44 -1.85 -9.14 1.73
C ALA A 44 -1.82 -10.42 2.58
N VAL A 45 -1.20 -11.48 2.08
CA VAL A 45 -1.03 -12.75 2.80
C VAL A 45 0.45 -12.95 3.11
N VAL A 46 0.77 -13.25 4.36
CA VAL A 46 2.14 -13.58 4.77
C VAL A 46 2.55 -14.89 4.08
N THR A 47 3.60 -14.83 3.25
CA THR A 47 4.12 -15.98 2.49
C THR A 47 5.21 -16.71 3.24
N ARG A 48 6.08 -15.98 3.95
CA ARG A 48 7.11 -16.54 4.83
C ARG A 48 7.52 -15.56 5.92
N VAL A 49 7.96 -16.08 7.05
CA VAL A 49 8.51 -15.30 8.17
C VAL A 49 10.02 -15.51 8.22
N GLU A 50 10.80 -14.43 8.29
CA GLU A 50 12.27 -14.44 8.26
C GLU A 50 12.85 -13.79 9.54
N PRO A 51 13.07 -14.56 10.61
CA PRO A 51 13.55 -14.04 11.88
C PRO A 51 14.90 -13.33 11.80
N SER A 52 15.81 -13.82 10.95
CA SER A 52 17.13 -13.22 10.77
C SER A 52 17.07 -11.80 10.20
N LEU A 53 15.99 -11.46 9.49
CA LEU A 53 15.76 -10.13 8.93
C LEU A 53 14.82 -9.29 9.81
N GLU A 54 14.29 -9.87 10.90
CA GLU A 54 13.19 -9.31 11.69
C GLU A 54 12.03 -8.84 10.79
N ALA A 55 11.64 -9.67 9.81
CA ALA A 55 10.66 -9.30 8.80
C ALA A 55 9.89 -10.50 8.24
N CYS A 56 8.78 -10.25 7.57
CA CYS A 56 8.06 -11.24 6.80
C CYS A 56 7.90 -10.77 5.35
N PHE A 57 7.70 -11.73 4.45
CA PHE A 57 7.36 -11.45 3.07
C PHE A 57 5.86 -11.62 2.87
N VAL A 58 5.24 -10.73 2.11
CA VAL A 58 3.79 -10.73 1.88
C VAL A 58 3.47 -10.79 0.38
N ASP A 59 2.48 -11.58 0.01
CA ASP A 59 1.88 -11.54 -1.31
C ASP A 59 0.70 -10.56 -1.27
N TYR A 60 0.77 -9.54 -2.12
CA TYR A 60 -0.24 -8.50 -2.27
C TYR A 60 -0.75 -8.40 -3.72
N GLY A 61 -0.52 -9.45 -4.53
CA GLY A 61 -0.98 -9.56 -5.92
C GLY A 61 0.03 -9.09 -6.98
N GLU A 62 1.29 -8.88 -6.61
CA GLU A 62 2.37 -8.47 -7.52
C GLU A 62 3.41 -9.58 -7.72
N GLU A 63 4.16 -9.51 -8.82
CA GLU A 63 5.17 -10.52 -9.18
C GLU A 63 6.23 -10.74 -8.09
N ARG A 64 6.58 -9.69 -7.34
CA ARG A 64 7.53 -9.76 -6.23
C ARG A 64 6.80 -9.55 -4.91
N HIS A 65 7.05 -10.46 -3.98
CA HIS A 65 6.54 -10.34 -2.62
C HIS A 65 7.05 -9.04 -1.97
N GLY A 66 6.17 -8.42 -1.20
CA GLY A 66 6.48 -7.25 -0.39
C GLY A 66 7.34 -7.65 0.79
N PHE A 67 8.20 -6.75 1.23
CA PHE A 67 9.00 -6.90 2.45
C PHE A 67 8.35 -6.08 3.56
N LEU A 68 7.93 -6.74 4.64
CA LEU A 68 7.26 -6.11 5.77
C LEU A 68 8.10 -6.29 7.06
N PRO A 69 8.83 -5.25 7.51
CA PRO A 69 9.60 -5.29 8.75
C PRO A 69 8.69 -5.46 9.97
N PHE A 70 9.15 -6.22 10.97
CA PHE A 70 8.37 -6.50 12.18
C PHE A 70 7.93 -5.23 12.92
N LYS A 71 8.80 -4.23 12.98
CA LYS A 71 8.53 -2.93 13.64
C LYS A 71 7.38 -2.13 13.01
N GLU A 72 7.03 -2.41 11.75
CA GLU A 72 5.94 -1.74 11.01
C GLU A 72 4.62 -2.51 11.15
N ILE A 73 4.61 -3.68 11.81
CA ILE A 73 3.41 -4.49 11.98
C ILE A 73 2.65 -4.01 13.23
N SER A 74 1.39 -3.64 13.03
CA SER A 74 0.51 -3.28 14.14
C SER A 74 0.32 -4.45 15.11
N ARG A 75 0.33 -4.16 16.41
CA ARG A 75 0.14 -5.14 17.49
C ARG A 75 -1.18 -5.90 17.40
N GLN A 76 -2.18 -5.35 16.70
CA GLN A 76 -3.46 -6.04 16.47
C GLN A 76 -3.32 -7.33 15.66
N TYR A 77 -2.23 -7.45 14.88
CA TYR A 77 -1.94 -8.64 14.08
C TYR A 77 -1.08 -9.66 14.83
N PHE A 78 -0.71 -9.39 16.09
CA PHE A 78 0.10 -10.34 16.84
C PHE A 78 -0.77 -11.50 17.30
N ALA A 79 -0.21 -12.71 17.28
CA ALA A 79 -0.85 -13.87 17.85
C ALA A 79 -1.26 -13.65 19.32
N GLU A 80 -2.41 -14.20 19.70
CA GLU A 80 -2.92 -14.10 21.07
C GLU A 80 -1.91 -14.62 22.09
N GLY A 81 -1.80 -13.93 23.22
CA GLY A 81 -0.88 -14.30 24.31
C GLY A 81 0.57 -13.83 24.12
N VAL A 82 0.93 -13.25 22.97
CA VAL A 82 2.27 -12.67 22.76
C VAL A 82 2.35 -11.28 23.39
N SER A 83 3.20 -11.12 24.41
CA SER A 83 3.47 -9.81 25.02
C SER A 83 4.20 -8.90 24.02
N PRO A 84 3.67 -7.70 23.69
CA PRO A 84 4.31 -6.80 22.72
C PRO A 84 5.73 -6.36 23.08
N SER A 85 6.11 -6.40 24.38
CA SER A 85 7.44 -5.98 24.85
C SER A 85 8.52 -7.03 24.63
N GLN A 86 8.14 -8.28 24.40
CA GLN A 86 9.06 -9.42 24.24
C GLN A 86 8.80 -10.19 22.93
N ALA A 87 7.90 -9.66 22.10
CA ALA A 87 7.46 -10.32 20.89
C ALA A 87 8.63 -10.50 19.92
N ARG A 88 8.79 -11.72 19.41
CA ARG A 88 9.63 -12.02 18.27
C ARG A 88 8.72 -12.30 17.08
N ILE A 89 9.18 -11.97 15.88
CA ILE A 89 8.33 -12.09 14.69
C ILE A 89 7.83 -13.53 14.46
N GLN A 90 8.67 -14.54 14.72
CA GLN A 90 8.32 -15.96 14.61
C GLN A 90 7.19 -16.42 15.54
N ASP A 91 7.00 -15.71 16.65
CA ASP A 91 5.96 -16.03 17.64
C ASP A 91 4.72 -15.17 17.39
N ALA A 92 4.91 -13.94 16.89
CA ALA A 92 3.86 -12.95 16.68
C ALA A 92 3.10 -13.14 15.35
N ILE A 93 3.79 -13.53 14.27
CA ILE A 93 3.25 -13.57 12.90
C ILE A 93 3.40 -14.97 12.33
N LYS A 94 2.39 -15.41 11.57
CA LYS A 94 2.36 -16.75 10.97
C LYS A 94 2.23 -16.70 9.45
N GLU A 95 2.78 -17.71 8.79
CA GLU A 95 2.53 -17.93 7.36
C GLU A 95 1.03 -18.18 7.11
N GLY A 96 0.52 -17.66 5.99
CA GLY A 96 -0.90 -17.69 5.64
C GLY A 96 -1.76 -16.63 6.35
N GLN A 97 -1.19 -15.83 7.26
CA GLN A 97 -1.93 -14.77 7.93
C GLN A 97 -2.23 -13.61 6.97
N GLU A 98 -3.46 -13.12 7.01
CA GLU A 98 -3.89 -11.96 6.22
C GLU A 98 -3.62 -10.65 6.98
N LEU A 99 -3.11 -9.65 6.28
CA LEU A 99 -2.83 -8.29 6.76
C LEU A 99 -3.52 -7.28 5.83
N LEU A 100 -3.88 -6.11 6.37
CA LEU A 100 -4.33 -4.92 5.62
C LEU A 100 -3.20 -3.88 5.56
#